data_AF-A0A9P0GC49-F1
#
_entry.id   AF-A0A9P0GC49-F1
#
_cell.length_a   1.000
_cell.length_b   1.000
_cell.length_c   1.000
_cell.angle_alpha   90.00
_cell.angle_beta   90.00
_cell.angle_gamma   90.00
#
_symmetry.space_group_name_H-M   'P 1'
#
loop_
_entity.id
_entity.type
_entity.pdbx_description
1 polymer ?
#
loop_
_entity_poly.entity_id
_entity_poly.type
_entity_poly.pdbx_seq_one_letter_code
_entity_poly.pdbx_strand_id
1 'polypeptide(L)'
;MPKKRRIEHQPRRKQEGATLLILRLYVSFARKILRVLDKLNCEKISPKSQHKSKTLIESAEKGYLVYQEAANHLLDARLDQEIPKYHHKCFLQCNRYRTGVLPGKPKGRPNDSAITSEIEEIYKHIEKSNDVVYKMSELTDMLDGSMDNRTVIKRLQSYYGKTARIITHNGVGTFLVFEEHEYDILKQEWTANNLDPAQEAMKNVQSAATVIRHQICKNKYETEYYPSGEVMFSEEKMVEDIPELLFLLIQSIISTNKTGKPDALLRKFIVICHLIIAATRPRSFMSSVLVGLGVMIYQKFASKNL
;
A
#
# COMPACT_ATOMS: atom_id res chain seq x y z
N MET A 1 5.25 -51.96 18.86
CA MET A 1 3.92 -51.37 19.08
C MET A 1 4.04 -49.84 19.06
N PRO A 2 3.60 -49.15 18.00
CA PRO A 2 3.85 -47.72 17.83
C PRO A 2 2.79 -46.86 18.52
N LYS A 3 3.22 -45.73 19.10
CA LYS A 3 2.36 -44.73 19.75
C LYS A 3 1.56 -43.95 18.70
N LYS A 4 0.23 -44.06 18.75
CA LYS A 4 -0.71 -43.22 17.98
C LYS A 4 -0.56 -41.75 18.40
N ARG A 5 -0.21 -40.87 17.46
CA ARG A 5 -0.29 -39.41 17.63
C ARG A 5 -1.76 -38.98 17.54
N ARG A 6 -2.21 -38.23 18.55
CA ARG A 6 -3.52 -37.57 18.61
C ARG A 6 -3.42 -36.30 17.74
N ILE A 7 -4.24 -36.22 16.70
CA ILE A 7 -4.41 -35.00 15.90
C ILE A 7 -5.38 -34.11 16.69
N GLU A 8 -4.88 -33.03 17.28
CA GLU A 8 -5.70 -31.97 17.84
C GLU A 8 -6.22 -31.08 16.71
N HIS A 9 -7.50 -31.20 16.40
CA HIS A 9 -8.24 -30.22 15.63
C HIS A 9 -8.74 -29.11 16.56
N GLN A 10 -8.31 -27.86 16.32
CA GLN A 10 -9.13 -26.63 16.40
C GLN A 10 -8.32 -25.40 15.93
N PRO A 11 -8.93 -24.28 15.48
CA PRO A 11 -10.27 -23.82 15.87
C PRO A 11 -11.21 -23.33 14.74
N ARG A 12 -12.47 -23.79 14.78
CA ARG A 12 -13.62 -23.25 14.03
C ARG A 12 -13.99 -21.79 14.37
N ARG A 13 -13.43 -21.21 15.45
CA ARG A 13 -13.77 -19.88 15.97
C ARG A 13 -13.42 -18.69 15.06
N LYS A 14 -12.42 -18.81 14.18
CA LYS A 14 -12.06 -17.69 13.27
C LYS A 14 -12.94 -17.62 12.02
N GLN A 15 -13.51 -18.75 11.58
CA GLN A 15 -14.36 -18.79 10.40
C GLN A 15 -15.76 -18.20 10.68
N GLU A 16 -16.31 -18.42 11.87
CA GLU A 16 -17.66 -17.94 12.26
C GLU A 16 -17.78 -16.41 12.34
N GLY A 17 -16.70 -15.72 12.73
CA GLY A 17 -16.66 -14.25 12.74
C GLY A 17 -16.68 -13.64 11.34
N ALA A 18 -15.99 -14.30 10.39
CA ALA A 18 -15.96 -13.88 8.98
C ALA A 18 -17.31 -14.12 8.29
N THR A 19 -18.00 -15.23 8.59
CA THR A 19 -19.32 -15.53 8.00
C THR A 19 -20.38 -14.51 8.43
N LEU A 20 -20.37 -14.11 9.71
CA LEU A 20 -21.27 -13.05 10.23
C LEU A 20 -21.00 -11.67 9.61
N LEU A 21 -19.74 -11.36 9.33
CA LEU A 21 -19.34 -10.11 8.66
C LEU A 21 -19.80 -10.09 7.20
N ILE A 22 -19.65 -11.22 6.50
CA ILE A 22 -20.11 -11.39 5.12
C ILE A 22 -21.64 -11.28 5.04
N LEU A 23 -22.37 -11.92 5.96
CA LEU A 23 -23.85 -11.82 6.02
C LEU A 23 -24.31 -10.37 6.27
N ARG A 24 -23.63 -9.62 7.16
CA ARG A 24 -23.94 -8.20 7.40
C ARG A 24 -23.69 -7.32 6.17
N LEU A 25 -22.59 -7.56 5.44
CA LEU A 25 -22.30 -6.84 4.21
C LEU A 25 -23.34 -7.16 3.12
N TYR A 26 -23.74 -8.44 3.00
CA TYR A 26 -24.73 -8.87 2.03
C TYR A 26 -26.11 -8.26 2.28
N VAL A 27 -26.56 -8.22 3.55
CA VAL A 27 -27.80 -7.57 3.96
C VAL A 27 -27.76 -6.05 3.71
N SER A 28 -26.63 -5.41 4.00
CA SER A 28 -26.46 -3.97 3.73
C SER A 28 -26.48 -3.67 2.22
N PHE A 29 -25.92 -4.54 1.40
CA PHE A 29 -25.91 -4.41 -0.05
C PHE A 29 -27.30 -4.62 -0.66
N ALA A 30 -28.02 -5.65 -0.22
CA ALA A 30 -29.39 -5.93 -0.64
C ALA A 30 -30.34 -4.75 -0.33
N ARG A 31 -30.23 -4.14 0.86
CA ARG A 31 -30.99 -2.92 1.21
C ARG A 31 -30.66 -1.73 0.31
N LYS A 32 -29.41 -1.61 -0.14
CA LYS A 32 -28.98 -0.52 -1.04
C LYS A 32 -29.55 -0.71 -2.44
N ILE A 33 -29.56 -1.95 -2.93
CA ILE A 33 -30.18 -2.30 -4.22
C ILE A 33 -31.69 -2.05 -4.18
N LEU A 34 -32.40 -2.48 -3.13
CA LEU A 34 -33.84 -2.25 -3.01
C LEU A 34 -34.19 -0.74 -3.03
N ARG A 35 -33.42 0.10 -2.33
CA ARG A 35 -33.60 1.56 -2.39
C ARG A 35 -33.33 2.18 -3.76
N VAL A 36 -32.40 1.59 -4.54
CA VAL A 36 -32.13 2.04 -5.91
C VAL A 36 -33.25 1.60 -6.85
N LEU A 37 -33.77 0.39 -6.68
CA LEU A 37 -34.91 -0.12 -7.45
C LEU A 37 -36.19 0.67 -7.15
N ASP A 38 -36.44 1.07 -5.90
CA ASP A 38 -37.55 1.97 -5.54
C ASP A 38 -37.43 3.34 -6.20
N LYS A 39 -36.21 3.89 -6.27
CA LYS A 39 -35.96 5.17 -6.97
C LYS A 39 -36.17 5.05 -8.48
N LEU A 40 -35.80 3.92 -9.08
CA LEU A 40 -35.99 3.67 -10.51
C LEU A 40 -37.45 3.39 -10.88
N ASN A 41 -38.28 2.90 -9.95
CA ASN A 41 -39.71 2.71 -10.16
C ASN A 41 -40.51 4.03 -10.19
N CYS A 42 -39.92 5.16 -9.77
CA CYS A 42 -40.55 6.49 -9.83
C CYS A 42 -40.48 7.14 -11.22
N GLU A 43 -39.66 6.63 -12.14
CA GLU A 43 -39.51 7.18 -13.50
C GLU A 43 -40.14 6.26 -14.56
N LYS A 44 -41.41 6.58 -14.90
CA LYS A 44 -42.16 6.20 -16.11
C LYS A 44 -41.76 4.88 -16.80
N ILE A 45 -42.28 3.76 -16.32
CA ILE A 45 -42.20 2.46 -17.03
C ILE A 45 -43.62 1.91 -17.31
N SER A 46 -43.80 1.36 -18.51
CA SER A 46 -45.02 0.71 -19.03
C SER A 46 -45.71 -0.28 -18.06
N PRO A 47 -47.05 -0.39 -18.05
CA PRO A 47 -47.80 -1.19 -17.07
C PRO A 47 -47.50 -2.70 -17.08
N LYS A 48 -46.98 -3.27 -18.18
CA LYS A 48 -46.61 -4.70 -18.25
C LYS A 48 -45.30 -5.03 -17.53
N SER A 49 -44.35 -4.09 -17.46
CA SER A 49 -43.09 -4.26 -16.72
C SER A 49 -43.23 -3.96 -15.23
N GLN A 50 -44.23 -3.17 -14.83
CA GLN A 50 -44.57 -2.93 -13.43
C GLN A 50 -45.07 -4.17 -12.69
N HIS A 51 -45.79 -5.08 -13.37
CA HIS A 51 -46.27 -6.32 -12.74
C HIS A 51 -45.12 -7.32 -12.51
N LYS A 52 -44.20 -7.43 -13.48
CA LYS A 52 -42.98 -8.25 -13.31
C LYS A 52 -42.01 -7.69 -12.27
N SER A 53 -41.90 -6.36 -12.13
CA SER A 53 -41.06 -5.78 -11.08
C SER A 53 -41.68 -5.99 -9.69
N LYS A 54 -43.01 -5.86 -9.54
CA LYS A 54 -43.70 -6.14 -8.27
C LYS A 54 -43.52 -7.58 -7.80
N THR A 55 -43.66 -8.56 -8.69
CA THR A 55 -43.48 -9.97 -8.30
C THR A 55 -42.03 -10.31 -7.93
N LEU A 56 -41.05 -9.66 -8.56
CA LEU A 56 -39.63 -9.78 -8.21
C LEU A 56 -39.32 -9.15 -6.84
N ILE A 57 -39.92 -7.99 -6.53
CA ILE A 57 -39.76 -7.33 -5.23
C ILE A 57 -40.41 -8.16 -4.12
N GLU A 58 -41.63 -8.66 -4.32
CA GLU A 58 -42.30 -9.53 -3.34
C GLU A 58 -41.51 -10.84 -3.09
N SER A 59 -40.90 -11.41 -4.13
CA SER A 59 -40.02 -12.58 -4.00
C SER A 59 -38.74 -12.26 -3.22
N ALA A 60 -38.14 -11.08 -3.46
CA ALA A 60 -36.96 -10.61 -2.75
C ALA A 60 -37.25 -10.31 -1.27
N GLU A 61 -38.41 -9.73 -0.95
CA GLU A 61 -38.85 -9.46 0.42
C GLU A 61 -39.11 -10.75 1.20
N LYS A 62 -39.75 -11.75 0.57
CA LYS A 62 -39.91 -13.08 1.18
C LYS A 62 -38.57 -13.75 1.44
N GLY A 63 -37.63 -13.65 0.50
CA GLY A 63 -36.26 -14.13 0.70
C GLY A 63 -35.55 -13.42 1.87
N TYR A 64 -35.75 -12.11 2.00
CA TYR A 64 -35.18 -11.32 3.09
C TYR A 64 -35.70 -11.73 4.47
N LEU A 65 -37.01 -11.97 4.61
CA LEU A 65 -37.61 -12.41 5.87
C LEU A 65 -37.07 -13.77 6.33
N VAL A 66 -36.96 -14.75 5.42
CA VAL A 66 -36.40 -16.07 5.73
C VAL A 66 -34.94 -15.97 6.21
N TYR A 67 -34.15 -15.08 5.60
CA TYR A 67 -32.78 -14.81 6.03
C TYR A 67 -32.72 -14.11 7.40
N GLN A 68 -33.66 -13.22 7.70
CA GLN A 68 -33.71 -12.51 8.97
C GLN A 68 -34.11 -13.44 10.12
N GLU A 69 -35.05 -14.36 9.90
CA GLU A 69 -35.41 -15.41 10.87
C GLU A 69 -34.24 -16.37 11.13
N ALA A 70 -33.52 -16.81 10.09
CA ALA A 70 -32.33 -17.65 10.25
C ALA A 70 -31.21 -16.93 11.01
N ALA A 71 -31.02 -15.62 10.79
CA ALA A 71 -30.04 -14.82 11.51
C ALA A 71 -30.41 -14.64 13.00
N ASN A 72 -31.69 -14.48 13.31
CA ASN A 72 -32.16 -14.37 14.69
C ASN A 72 -32.03 -15.72 15.44
N HIS A 73 -32.35 -16.84 14.79
CA HIS A 73 -32.12 -18.17 15.36
C HIS A 73 -30.65 -18.46 15.69
N LEU A 74 -29.72 -17.95 14.87
CA LEU A 74 -28.26 -18.04 15.11
C LEU A 74 -27.77 -17.10 16.23
N LEU A 75 -28.48 -16.00 16.48
CA LEU A 75 -28.17 -15.06 17.57
C LEU A 75 -28.69 -15.59 18.91
N ASP A 76 -29.88 -16.17 18.94
CA ASP A 76 -30.47 -16.76 20.16
C ASP A 76 -29.72 -18.03 20.58
N ALA A 77 -29.24 -18.85 19.64
CA ALA A 77 -28.37 -20.00 19.93
C ALA A 77 -27.00 -19.61 20.56
N ARG A 78 -26.66 -18.31 20.62
CA ARG A 78 -25.40 -17.80 21.15
C ARG A 78 -25.48 -17.36 22.61
N LEU A 79 -26.69 -17.22 23.18
CA LEU A 79 -26.88 -16.74 24.56
C LEU A 79 -26.87 -17.85 25.62
N ASP A 80 -26.93 -19.13 25.22
CA ASP A 80 -26.90 -20.28 26.13
C ASP A 80 -25.53 -20.97 26.25
N GLN A 81 -24.44 -20.34 25.80
CA GLN A 81 -23.11 -20.88 26.08
C GLN A 81 -22.69 -20.53 27.51
N GLU A 82 -22.96 -21.48 28.42
CA GLU A 82 -22.48 -21.52 29.79
C GLU A 82 -21.03 -21.00 29.90
N ILE A 83 -20.85 -19.94 30.70
CA ILE A 83 -19.53 -19.42 31.06
C ILE A 83 -18.70 -20.60 31.62
N PRO A 84 -17.53 -20.94 31.05
CA PRO A 84 -16.74 -22.04 31.56
C PRO A 84 -16.26 -21.70 32.97
N LYS A 85 -16.91 -22.30 33.97
CA LYS A 85 -16.46 -22.26 35.37
C LYS A 85 -15.18 -23.07 35.46
N TYR A 86 -14.03 -22.40 35.40
CA TYR A 86 -12.75 -23.05 35.71
C TYR A 86 -12.84 -23.70 37.10
N HIS A 87 -12.29 -24.91 37.26
CA HIS A 87 -12.11 -25.48 38.59
C HIS A 87 -11.31 -24.50 39.45
N HIS A 88 -11.76 -24.23 40.67
CA HIS A 88 -11.11 -23.31 41.61
C HIS A 88 -9.59 -23.57 41.75
N LYS A 89 -9.20 -24.86 41.71
CA LYS A 89 -7.78 -25.26 41.74
C LYS A 89 -6.99 -24.85 40.49
N CYS A 90 -7.60 -24.91 39.31
CA CYS A 90 -6.98 -24.46 38.05
C CYS A 90 -6.83 -22.94 37.99
N PHE A 91 -7.81 -22.19 38.51
CA PHE A 91 -7.74 -20.73 38.62
C PHE A 91 -6.59 -20.28 39.53
N LEU A 92 -6.42 -20.94 40.69
CA LEU A 92 -5.30 -20.65 41.59
C LEU A 92 -3.94 -20.98 40.96
N GLN A 93 -3.84 -22.06 40.18
CA GLN A 93 -2.57 -22.49 39.60
C GLN A 93 -2.11 -21.60 38.43
N CYS A 94 -3.06 -21.04 37.65
CA CYS A 94 -2.75 -20.00 36.65
C CYS A 94 -2.33 -18.67 37.28
N ASN A 95 -2.81 -18.33 38.48
CA ASN A 95 -2.45 -17.10 39.18
C ASN A 95 -1.18 -17.19 40.04
N ARG A 96 -0.58 -18.37 40.23
CA ARG A 96 0.68 -18.52 40.98
C ARG A 96 1.89 -17.85 40.31
N TYR A 97 1.84 -17.58 39.01
CA TYR A 97 2.88 -16.80 38.33
C TYR A 97 2.80 -15.28 38.61
N ARG A 98 1.77 -14.79 39.31
CA ARG A 98 1.61 -13.36 39.63
C ARG A 98 2.04 -12.96 41.04
N THR A 99 2.38 -13.88 41.93
CA THR A 99 2.68 -13.57 43.34
C THR A 99 4.00 -14.17 43.81
N GLY A 100 5.08 -13.86 43.08
CA GLY A 100 6.44 -14.31 43.39
C GLY A 100 7.51 -13.22 43.28
N VAL A 101 7.16 -11.95 43.51
CA VAL A 101 8.16 -10.88 43.61
C VAL A 101 8.05 -10.27 45.01
N LEU A 102 9.13 -10.37 45.77
CA LEU A 102 9.39 -9.68 47.03
C LEU A 102 9.04 -8.18 46.92
N PRO A 103 8.74 -7.46 48.02
CA PRO A 103 8.44 -6.03 47.99
C PRO A 103 9.73 -5.22 47.74
N GLY A 104 10.27 -5.32 46.53
CA GLY A 104 11.12 -4.31 45.93
C GLY A 104 10.24 -3.28 45.24
N LYS A 105 10.63 -2.00 45.31
CA LYS A 105 9.96 -0.87 44.66
C LYS A 105 9.40 -1.26 43.28
N PRO A 106 8.17 -0.86 42.92
CA PRO A 106 7.64 -1.12 41.59
C PRO A 106 8.63 -0.57 40.57
N LYS A 107 9.25 -1.46 39.78
CA LYS A 107 9.95 -1.06 38.56
C LYS A 107 8.88 -0.52 37.63
N GLY A 108 8.69 0.80 37.65
CA GLY A 108 7.96 1.50 36.60
C GLY A 108 8.56 1.17 35.25
N ARG A 109 7.75 1.28 34.20
CA ARG A 109 8.18 1.28 32.80
C ARG A 109 9.38 2.23 32.66
N PRO A 110 10.45 1.87 31.93
CA PRO A 110 11.58 2.78 31.70
C PRO A 110 11.08 4.12 31.15
N ASN A 111 11.69 5.23 31.60
CA ASN A 111 11.32 6.62 31.32
C ASN A 111 10.92 6.84 29.84
N ASP A 112 9.69 7.30 29.61
CA ASP A 112 9.16 7.66 28.29
C ASP A 112 9.95 8.83 27.63
N SER A 113 10.75 9.59 28.38
CA SER A 113 11.47 10.77 27.86
C SER A 113 12.62 10.42 26.91
N ALA A 114 13.43 9.40 27.22
CA ALA A 114 14.54 8.98 26.35
C ALA A 114 14.02 8.34 25.05
N ILE A 115 13.00 7.48 25.18
CA ILE A 115 12.29 6.83 24.07
C ILE A 115 11.65 7.87 23.13
N THR A 116 11.16 8.98 23.68
CA THR A 116 10.53 10.05 22.88
C THR A 116 11.57 10.90 22.15
N SER A 117 12.73 11.18 22.77
CA SER A 117 13.83 11.89 22.10
C SER A 117 14.43 11.08 20.95
N GLU A 118 14.62 9.77 21.15
CA GLU A 118 15.20 8.88 20.13
C GLU A 118 14.26 8.68 18.93
N ILE A 119 12.95 8.61 19.17
CA ILE A 119 11.98 8.48 18.06
C ILE A 119 11.77 9.80 17.31
N GLU A 120 12.00 10.94 17.95
CA GLU A 120 12.01 12.25 17.29
C GLU A 120 13.15 12.37 16.26
N GLU A 121 14.28 11.71 16.47
CA GLU A 121 15.35 11.65 15.47
C GLU A 121 14.91 10.88 14.22
N ILE A 122 14.15 9.79 14.40
CA ILE A 122 13.53 9.07 13.28
C ILE A 122 12.54 9.98 12.53
N TYR A 123 11.70 10.74 13.25
CA TYR A 123 10.76 11.66 12.60
C TYR A 123 11.49 12.75 11.82
N LYS A 124 12.52 13.37 12.40
CA LYS A 124 13.35 14.37 11.72
C LYS A 124 14.07 13.80 10.51
N HIS A 125 14.55 12.55 10.60
CA HIS A 125 15.17 11.87 9.47
C HIS A 125 14.17 11.72 8.34
N ILE A 126 13.00 11.12 8.61
CA ILE A 126 11.93 10.88 7.64
C ILE A 126 11.41 12.18 7.03
N GLU A 127 11.27 13.25 7.82
CA GLU A 127 10.81 14.57 7.34
C GLU A 127 11.87 15.31 6.52
N LYS A 128 13.16 15.02 6.74
CA LYS A 128 14.27 15.59 5.97
C LYS A 128 14.53 14.82 4.68
N SER A 129 14.28 13.51 4.68
CA SER A 129 14.42 12.67 3.49
C SER A 129 13.13 12.70 2.67
N ASN A 130 13.23 13.11 1.40
CA ASN A 130 12.11 13.04 0.46
C ASN A 130 11.90 11.60 -0.08
N ASP A 131 12.13 10.58 0.75
CA ASP A 131 11.98 9.18 0.35
C ASP A 131 10.59 8.67 0.73
N VAL A 132 10.01 7.88 -0.18
CA VAL A 132 8.62 7.38 -0.06
C VAL A 132 8.57 6.05 0.67
N VAL A 133 9.69 5.33 0.71
CA VAL A 133 9.80 3.97 1.26
C VAL A 133 11.03 3.88 2.16
N TYR A 134 10.81 3.45 3.40
CA TYR A 134 11.87 3.20 4.37
C TYR A 134 11.86 1.76 4.80
N LYS A 135 13.03 1.13 4.86
CA LYS A 135 13.16 -0.19 5.46
C LYS A 135 13.23 -0.04 6.97
N MET A 136 12.47 -0.85 7.70
CA MET A 136 12.46 -0.76 9.17
C MET A 136 13.83 -1.03 9.79
N SER A 137 14.68 -1.83 9.15
CA SER A 137 16.06 -2.05 9.63
C SER A 137 16.87 -0.76 9.61
N GLU A 138 16.76 0.05 8.56
CA GLU A 138 17.47 1.34 8.47
C GLU A 138 17.00 2.31 9.54
N LEU A 139 15.69 2.33 9.82
CA LEU A 139 15.12 3.16 10.89
C LEU A 139 15.54 2.70 12.29
N THR A 140 15.74 1.40 12.50
CA THR A 140 16.16 0.85 13.78
C THR A 140 17.67 0.88 13.98
N ASP A 141 18.45 0.87 12.89
CA ASP A 141 19.91 1.01 12.93
C ASP A 141 20.33 2.44 13.33
N MET A 142 19.45 3.44 13.15
CA MET A 142 19.63 4.79 13.69
C MET A 142 19.41 4.88 15.19
N LEU A 143 18.86 3.83 15.81
CA LEU A 143 18.68 3.75 17.26
C LEU A 143 19.80 2.87 17.81
N ASP A 144 20.38 3.24 18.95
CA ASP A 144 21.45 2.48 19.63
C ASP A 144 20.97 1.15 20.26
N GLY A 145 19.98 0.48 19.65
CA GLY A 145 19.38 -0.77 20.14
C GLY A 145 18.46 -0.61 21.35
N SER A 146 18.09 0.63 21.70
CA SER A 146 17.23 0.96 22.85
C SER A 146 15.77 0.53 22.67
N MET A 147 15.30 0.37 21.43
CA MET A 147 13.89 0.12 21.11
C MET A 147 13.65 -1.13 20.27
N ASP A 148 12.67 -1.93 20.69
CA ASP A 148 12.13 -3.02 19.88
C ASP A 148 11.39 -2.50 18.64
N ASN A 149 11.57 -3.18 17.50
CA ASN A 149 10.90 -2.90 16.22
C ASN A 149 9.37 -2.75 16.37
N ARG A 150 8.75 -3.53 17.27
CA ARG A 150 7.30 -3.45 17.54
C ARG A 150 6.88 -2.11 18.14
N THR A 151 7.73 -1.50 18.95
CA THR A 151 7.47 -0.21 19.60
C THR A 151 7.62 0.92 18.60
N VAL A 152 8.66 0.87 17.76
CA VAL A 152 8.88 1.83 16.66
C VAL A 152 7.71 1.78 15.67
N ILE A 153 7.30 0.58 15.24
CA ILE A 153 6.13 0.37 14.36
C ILE A 153 4.86 1.01 14.95
N LYS A 154 4.56 0.76 16.23
CA LYS A 154 3.37 1.32 16.89
C LYS A 154 3.40 2.84 16.97
N ARG A 155 4.55 3.43 17.27
CA ARG A 155 4.73 4.89 17.36
C ARG A 155 4.63 5.54 15.98
N LEU A 156 5.23 4.94 14.95
CA LEU A 156 5.09 5.40 13.56
C LEU A 156 3.65 5.31 13.06
N GLN A 157 2.95 4.21 13.35
CA GLN A 157 1.51 4.08 13.04
C GLN A 157 0.66 5.11 13.79
N SER A 158 1.00 5.43 15.05
CA SER A 158 0.27 6.43 15.81
C SER A 158 0.47 7.85 15.27
N TYR A 159 1.67 8.15 14.75
CA TYR A 159 2.03 9.48 14.27
C TYR A 159 1.57 9.72 12.83
N TYR A 160 1.85 8.78 11.92
CA TYR A 160 1.57 8.90 10.48
C TYR A 160 0.32 8.12 10.03
N GLY A 161 -0.51 7.59 10.93
CA GLY A 161 -1.47 6.51 10.66
C GLY A 161 -2.51 6.69 9.54
N LYS A 162 -2.63 7.87 8.93
CA LYS A 162 -3.44 8.10 7.73
C LYS A 162 -2.63 8.26 6.44
N THR A 163 -1.37 8.66 6.55
CA THR A 163 -0.47 8.98 5.43
C THR A 163 0.57 7.90 5.18
N ALA A 164 0.80 6.99 6.13
CA ALA A 164 1.77 5.92 5.99
C ALA A 164 1.17 4.54 6.25
N ARG A 165 1.57 3.57 5.42
CA ARG A 165 1.21 2.16 5.50
C ARG A 165 2.44 1.31 5.78
N ILE A 166 2.30 0.35 6.68
CA ILE A 166 3.36 -0.60 6.99
C ILE A 166 3.11 -1.89 6.23
N ILE A 167 4.07 -2.32 5.43
CA ILE A 167 4.02 -3.52 4.61
C ILE A 167 5.09 -4.49 5.10
N THR A 168 4.70 -5.72 5.42
CA THR A 168 5.65 -6.77 5.84
C THR A 168 5.70 -7.85 4.76
N HIS A 169 6.88 -8.10 4.20
CA HIS A 169 7.12 -9.20 3.27
C HIS A 169 7.93 -10.30 3.95
N ASN A 170 7.42 -11.54 3.89
CA ASN A 170 8.11 -12.70 4.43
C ASN A 170 9.48 -12.85 3.75
N GLY A 171 10.56 -12.89 4.54
CA GLY A 171 11.94 -13.07 4.07
C GLY A 171 12.68 -11.78 3.68
N VAL A 172 11.99 -10.70 3.36
CA VAL A 172 12.62 -9.45 2.86
C VAL A 172 12.68 -8.35 3.94
N GLY A 173 11.68 -8.30 4.83
CA GLY A 173 11.64 -7.36 5.94
C GLY A 173 10.33 -6.56 6.02
N THR A 174 10.32 -5.58 6.92
CA THR A 174 9.19 -4.67 7.12
C THR A 174 9.53 -3.31 6.53
N PHE A 175 8.58 -2.69 5.83
CA PHE A 175 8.72 -1.42 5.15
C PHE A 175 7.65 -0.44 5.63
N LEU A 176 8.04 0.82 5.81
CA LEU A 176 7.14 1.95 5.96
C LEU A 176 7.01 2.62 4.60
N VAL A 177 5.79 2.72 4.07
CA VAL A 177 5.50 3.31 2.77
C VAL A 177 4.53 4.46 2.97
N PHE A 178 4.91 5.66 2.54
CA PHE A 178 4.01 6.81 2.53
C PHE A 178 3.07 6.73 1.32
N GLU A 179 1.78 6.86 1.58
CA GLU A 179 0.73 6.93 0.56
C GLU A 179 0.54 8.41 0.21
N GLU A 180 1.36 8.90 -0.72
CA GLU A 180 1.24 10.29 -1.19
C GLU A 180 -0.03 10.44 -2.03
N HIS A 181 -0.97 11.27 -1.56
CA HIS A 181 -2.00 11.83 -2.41
C HIS A 181 -1.38 12.97 -3.21
N GLU A 182 -0.97 12.68 -4.45
CA GLU A 182 -0.41 13.64 -5.43
C GLU A 182 -1.22 14.96 -5.48
N TYR A 183 -2.54 14.90 -5.25
CA TYR A 183 -3.46 16.05 -5.25
C TYR A 183 -3.41 16.92 -3.97
N ASP A 184 -3.18 16.33 -2.79
CA ASP A 184 -3.20 17.08 -1.53
C ASP A 184 -1.90 17.86 -1.30
N ILE A 185 -0.76 17.31 -1.75
CA ILE A 185 0.53 18.01 -1.77
C ILE A 185 0.41 19.27 -2.64
N LEU A 186 -0.08 19.13 -3.88
CA LEU A 186 -0.27 20.24 -4.80
C LEU A 186 -1.26 21.29 -4.26
N LYS A 187 -2.33 20.86 -3.60
CA LYS A 187 -3.39 21.75 -3.08
C LYS A 187 -2.97 22.50 -1.81
N GLN A 188 -2.26 21.87 -0.88
CA GLN A 188 -1.70 22.54 0.30
C GLN A 188 -0.58 23.52 -0.08
N GLU A 189 0.24 23.17 -1.08
CA GLU A 189 1.31 24.04 -1.56
C GLU A 189 0.81 25.29 -2.29
N TRP A 190 -0.27 25.16 -3.04
CA TRP A 190 -0.92 26.25 -3.79
C TRP A 190 -1.67 27.24 -2.89
N THR A 191 -2.29 26.76 -1.80
CA THR A 191 -3.15 27.60 -0.95
C THR A 191 -2.40 28.40 0.11
N ALA A 192 -1.13 28.07 0.40
CA ALA A 192 -0.43 28.60 1.56
C ALA A 192 0.37 29.90 1.34
N ASN A 193 0.56 30.42 0.11
CA ASN A 193 1.62 31.43 -0.10
C ASN A 193 1.33 32.54 -1.13
N ASN A 194 1.44 33.79 -0.70
CA ASN A 194 1.77 34.95 -1.54
C ASN A 194 3.30 35.07 -1.64
N LEU A 195 3.95 34.16 -2.38
CA LEU A 195 5.40 34.19 -2.59
C LEU A 195 5.78 35.19 -3.68
N ASP A 196 7.03 35.66 -3.64
CA ASP A 196 7.65 36.39 -4.76
C ASP A 196 7.67 35.47 -6.01
N PRO A 197 7.42 35.99 -7.24
CA PRO A 197 7.26 35.15 -8.42
C PRO A 197 8.45 34.22 -8.72
N ALA A 198 9.66 34.63 -8.34
CA ALA A 198 10.86 33.81 -8.51
C ALA A 198 10.88 32.59 -7.56
N GLN A 199 10.44 32.78 -6.30
CA GLN A 199 10.33 31.70 -5.33
C GLN A 199 9.17 30.76 -5.66
N GLU A 200 8.06 31.31 -6.17
CA GLU A 200 6.94 30.54 -6.67
C GLU A 200 7.34 29.65 -7.85
N ALA A 201 8.11 30.18 -8.82
CA ALA A 201 8.62 29.40 -9.95
C ALA A 201 9.52 28.25 -9.49
N MET A 202 10.44 28.49 -8.55
CA MET A 202 11.30 27.45 -8.00
C MET A 202 10.48 26.36 -7.31
N LYS A 203 9.47 26.74 -6.54
CA LYS A 203 8.58 25.81 -5.87
C LYS A 203 7.79 24.97 -6.87
N ASN A 204 7.23 25.59 -7.91
CA ASN A 204 6.49 24.88 -8.96
C ASN A 204 7.35 23.81 -9.65
N VAL A 205 8.63 24.13 -9.90
CA VAL A 205 9.58 23.15 -10.47
C VAL A 205 9.85 22.01 -9.48
N GLN A 206 9.97 22.29 -8.18
CA GLN A 206 10.13 21.26 -7.15
C GLN A 206 8.91 20.36 -7.06
N SER A 207 7.70 20.92 -7.01
CA SER A 207 6.45 20.16 -6.98
C SER A 207 6.30 19.29 -8.24
N ALA A 208 6.60 19.84 -9.42
CA ALA A 208 6.60 19.07 -10.68
C ALA A 208 7.63 17.93 -10.66
N ALA A 209 8.83 18.17 -10.12
CA ALA A 209 9.85 17.14 -9.98
C ALA A 209 9.40 16.00 -9.04
N THR A 210 8.73 16.33 -7.94
CA THR A 210 8.16 15.34 -7.00
C THR A 210 7.11 14.48 -7.69
N VAL A 211 6.19 15.08 -8.45
CA VAL A 211 5.16 14.35 -9.20
C VAL A 211 5.79 13.42 -10.24
N ILE A 212 6.78 13.89 -11.00
CA ILE A 212 7.47 13.07 -12.00
C ILE A 212 8.22 11.91 -11.33
N ARG A 213 8.93 12.19 -10.23
CA ARG A 213 9.61 11.14 -9.45
C ARG A 213 8.62 10.09 -8.95
N HIS A 214 7.47 10.52 -8.43
CA HIS A 214 6.42 9.62 -7.99
C HIS A 214 5.95 8.71 -9.13
N GLN A 215 5.72 9.26 -10.33
CA GLN A 215 5.30 8.47 -11.48
C GLN A 215 6.34 7.42 -11.88
N ILE A 216 7.64 7.78 -11.88
CA ILE A 216 8.75 6.84 -12.13
C ILE A 216 8.78 5.72 -11.06
N CYS A 217 8.54 6.05 -9.80
CA CYS A 217 8.50 5.08 -8.70
C CYS A 217 7.29 4.15 -8.76
N LYS A 218 6.14 4.66 -9.21
CA LYS A 218 4.90 3.90 -9.34
C LYS A 218 4.91 2.94 -10.53
N ASN A 219 5.61 3.28 -11.62
CA ASN A 219 5.77 2.40 -12.75
C ASN A 219 6.45 1.09 -12.34
N LYS A 220 5.87 -0.03 -12.79
CA LYS A 220 6.41 -1.37 -12.56
C LYS A 220 7.26 -1.75 -13.76
N TYR A 221 8.51 -2.08 -13.49
CA TYR A 221 9.46 -2.55 -14.49
C TYR A 221 9.72 -4.02 -14.27
N GLU A 222 9.73 -4.77 -15.36
CA GLU A 222 10.06 -6.20 -15.33
C GLU A 222 11.58 -6.35 -15.22
N THR A 223 12.04 -7.00 -14.15
CA THR A 223 13.47 -7.23 -13.89
C THR A 223 13.80 -8.71 -13.70
N GLU A 224 12.80 -9.60 -13.71
CA GLU A 224 13.01 -11.02 -13.45
C GLU A 224 13.65 -11.74 -14.64
N TYR A 225 13.35 -11.29 -15.86
CA TYR A 225 13.84 -11.89 -17.10
C TYR A 225 14.28 -10.84 -18.12
N TYR A 226 15.32 -11.19 -18.89
CA TYR A 226 15.70 -10.43 -20.08
C TYR A 226 14.73 -10.77 -21.23
N PRO A 227 14.03 -9.79 -21.80
CA PRO A 227 13.25 -10.03 -23.01
C PRO A 227 14.17 -10.38 -24.18
N SER A 228 13.61 -11.01 -25.22
CA SER A 228 14.32 -11.24 -26.49
C SER A 228 14.89 -9.92 -27.03
N GLY A 229 16.06 -9.97 -27.68
CA GLY A 229 16.71 -8.76 -28.22
C GLY A 229 15.82 -7.95 -29.16
N GLU A 230 14.99 -8.62 -29.97
CA GLU A 230 14.04 -7.97 -30.87
C GLU A 230 13.01 -7.12 -30.12
N VAL A 231 12.53 -7.60 -28.96
CA VAL A 231 11.55 -6.91 -28.12
C VAL A 231 12.24 -5.86 -27.24
N MET A 232 13.42 -6.17 -26.71
CA MET A 232 14.16 -5.28 -25.83
C MET A 232 14.60 -4.00 -26.52
N PHE A 233 15.03 -4.11 -27.78
CA PHE A 233 15.54 -2.99 -28.56
C PHE A 233 14.48 -2.38 -29.50
N SER A 234 13.20 -2.78 -29.39
CA SER A 234 12.12 -2.16 -30.15
C SER A 234 11.80 -0.77 -29.61
N GLU A 235 11.51 0.17 -30.52
CA GLU A 235 11.16 1.55 -30.15
C GLU A 235 9.87 1.60 -29.32
N GLU A 236 8.91 0.74 -29.64
CA GLU A 236 7.65 0.59 -28.91
C GLU A 236 7.88 0.25 -27.43
N LYS A 237 8.75 -0.73 -27.16
CA LYS A 237 9.04 -1.14 -25.79
C LYS A 237 9.79 -0.04 -25.03
N MET A 238 10.73 0.63 -25.70
CA MET A 238 11.47 1.74 -25.10
C MET A 238 10.57 2.91 -24.70
N VAL A 239 9.52 3.19 -25.48
CA VAL A 239 8.55 4.25 -25.18
C VAL A 239 7.59 3.82 -24.08
N GLU A 240 7.13 2.56 -24.09
CA GLU A 240 6.23 2.02 -23.06
C GLU A 240 6.80 2.15 -21.64
N ASP A 241 8.12 1.98 -21.49
CA ASP A 241 8.79 2.06 -20.19
C ASP A 241 8.88 3.50 -19.64
N ILE A 242 8.59 4.52 -20.45
CA ILE A 242 8.72 5.93 -20.06
C ILE A 242 7.39 6.45 -19.48
N PRO A 243 7.38 7.03 -18.26
CA PRO A 243 6.19 7.70 -17.73
C PRO A 243 5.78 8.92 -18.58
N GLU A 244 4.47 9.09 -18.77
CA GLU A 244 3.90 10.12 -19.65
C GLU A 244 4.31 11.56 -19.25
N LEU A 245 4.35 11.90 -17.96
CA LEU A 245 4.70 13.26 -17.52
C LEU A 245 6.19 13.54 -17.73
N LEU A 246 7.05 12.53 -17.57
CA LEU A 246 8.47 12.66 -17.88
C LEU A 246 8.66 12.93 -19.37
N PHE A 247 7.95 12.18 -20.21
CA PHE A 247 8.00 12.37 -21.66
C PHE A 247 7.54 13.78 -22.06
N LEU A 248 6.40 14.23 -21.51
CA LEU A 248 5.86 15.57 -21.75
C LEU A 248 6.86 16.67 -21.34
N LEU A 249 7.51 16.53 -20.18
CA LEU A 249 8.51 17.49 -19.71
C LEU A 249 9.68 17.59 -20.67
N ILE A 250 10.29 16.45 -21.03
CA ILE A 250 11.46 16.41 -21.92
C ILE A 250 11.10 16.94 -23.31
N GLN A 251 9.93 16.58 -23.82
CA GLN A 251 9.40 17.13 -25.06
C GLN A 251 9.25 18.65 -24.98
N SER A 252 8.67 19.16 -23.89
CA SER A 252 8.46 20.60 -23.69
C SER A 252 9.77 21.37 -23.56
N ILE A 253 10.80 20.81 -22.92
CA ILE A 253 12.11 21.46 -22.80
C ILE A 253 12.83 21.51 -24.15
N ILE A 254 12.80 20.41 -24.90
CA ILE A 254 13.67 20.24 -26.07
C ILE A 254 13.01 20.73 -27.38
N SER A 255 11.69 20.67 -27.49
CA SER A 255 10.96 20.94 -28.75
C SER A 255 10.77 22.43 -29.06
N THR A 256 11.08 23.34 -28.13
CA THR A 256 10.72 24.76 -28.23
C THR A 256 11.22 25.49 -29.48
N ASN A 257 12.28 25.01 -30.15
CA ASN A 257 12.84 25.67 -31.36
C ASN A 257 13.52 24.72 -32.35
N LYS A 258 13.24 23.41 -32.34
CA LYS A 258 13.98 22.42 -33.16
C LYS A 258 13.22 21.99 -34.41
N THR A 259 13.75 22.33 -35.58
CA THR A 259 13.29 21.89 -36.92
C THR A 259 13.99 20.60 -37.38
N GLY A 260 14.16 19.63 -36.48
CA GLY A 260 14.80 18.35 -36.78
C GLY A 260 13.82 17.31 -37.35
N LYS A 261 14.36 16.21 -37.91
CA LYS A 261 13.55 15.03 -38.24
C LYS A 261 12.87 14.49 -36.96
N PRO A 262 11.55 14.21 -36.98
CA PRO A 262 10.79 13.85 -35.78
C PRO A 262 11.35 12.58 -35.11
N ASP A 263 11.67 11.55 -35.88
CA ASP A 263 12.18 10.27 -35.35
C ASP A 263 13.54 10.44 -34.63
N ALA A 264 14.39 11.31 -35.15
CA ALA A 264 15.70 11.59 -34.55
C ALA A 264 15.57 12.39 -33.24
N LEU A 265 14.49 13.18 -33.08
CA LEU A 265 14.18 13.86 -31.83
C LEU A 265 13.57 12.88 -30.82
N LEU A 266 12.66 12.03 -31.26
CA LEU A 266 12.05 10.99 -30.42
C LEU A 266 13.11 10.09 -29.77
N ARG A 267 14.08 9.61 -30.55
CA ARG A 267 15.21 8.83 -30.01
C ARG A 267 16.00 9.57 -28.94
N LYS A 268 16.19 10.90 -29.08
CA LYS A 268 16.87 11.71 -28.06
C LYS A 268 16.03 11.81 -26.79
N PHE A 269 14.70 11.96 -26.92
CA PHE A 269 13.80 11.99 -25.78
C PHE A 269 13.84 10.67 -25.02
N ILE A 270 13.75 9.55 -25.75
CA ILE A 270 13.84 8.20 -25.19
C ILE A 270 15.14 8.03 -24.40
N VAL A 271 16.28 8.35 -25.01
CA VAL A 271 17.59 8.21 -24.34
C VAL A 271 17.66 9.02 -23.05
N ILE A 272 17.22 10.29 -23.06
CA ILE A 272 17.25 11.15 -21.87
C ILE A 272 16.31 10.63 -20.79
N CYS A 273 15.10 10.21 -21.15
CA CYS A 273 14.14 9.64 -20.20
C CYS A 273 14.70 8.37 -19.55
N HIS A 274 15.25 7.45 -20.35
CA HIS A 274 15.88 6.22 -19.85
C HIS A 274 17.03 6.52 -18.87
N LEU A 275 17.85 7.53 -19.15
CA LEU A 275 18.93 7.97 -18.24
C LEU A 275 18.38 8.51 -16.91
N ILE A 276 17.32 9.31 -16.95
CA ILE A 276 16.68 9.86 -15.74
C ILE A 276 16.04 8.73 -14.91
N ILE A 277 15.34 7.79 -15.56
CA ILE A 277 14.72 6.65 -14.87
C ILE A 277 15.81 5.76 -14.25
N ALA A 278 16.89 5.48 -14.99
CA ALA A 278 18.01 4.68 -14.47
C ALA A 278 18.71 5.38 -13.29
N ALA A 279 18.86 6.71 -13.34
CA ALA A 279 19.44 7.48 -12.24
C ALA A 279 18.54 7.52 -11.00
N THR A 280 17.22 7.58 -11.19
CA THR A 280 16.24 7.61 -10.09
C THR A 280 15.99 6.23 -9.48
N ARG A 281 16.06 5.14 -10.28
CA ARG A 281 15.78 3.76 -9.84
C ARG A 281 16.79 2.73 -10.38
N PRO A 282 18.08 2.84 -10.02
CA PRO A 282 19.14 2.03 -10.62
C PRO A 282 19.00 0.51 -10.42
N ARG A 283 18.32 0.08 -9.35
CA ARG A 283 18.14 -1.35 -9.02
C ARG A 283 16.83 -1.95 -9.56
N SER A 284 15.88 -1.10 -9.94
CA SER A 284 14.52 -1.53 -10.29
C SER A 284 14.18 -1.22 -11.74
N PHE A 285 15.13 -0.72 -12.53
CA PHE A 285 14.91 -0.40 -13.93
C PHE A 285 16.08 -0.87 -14.76
N MET A 286 15.79 -1.67 -15.78
CA MET A 286 16.76 -2.17 -16.73
C MET A 286 16.58 -1.42 -18.06
N SER A 287 17.32 -0.34 -18.24
CA SER A 287 17.24 0.44 -19.48
C SER A 287 17.81 -0.34 -20.66
N SER A 288 16.99 -0.60 -21.67
CA SER A 288 17.43 -1.20 -22.94
C SER A 288 18.48 -0.35 -23.65
N VAL A 289 18.40 0.98 -23.54
CA VAL A 289 19.40 1.91 -24.07
C VAL A 289 20.76 1.70 -23.41
N LEU A 290 20.81 1.62 -22.07
CA LEU A 290 22.06 1.43 -21.34
C LEU A 290 22.65 0.03 -21.54
N VAL A 291 21.80 -1.00 -21.61
CA VAL A 291 22.24 -2.37 -21.91
C VAL A 291 22.83 -2.44 -23.32
N GLY A 292 22.15 -1.86 -24.32
CA GLY A 292 22.65 -1.82 -25.69
C GLY A 292 24.01 -1.10 -25.80
N LEU A 293 24.16 0.02 -25.09
CA LEU A 293 25.44 0.73 -25.00
C LEU A 293 26.52 -0.13 -24.34
N GLY A 294 26.20 -0.83 -23.25
CA GLY A 294 27.12 -1.74 -22.56
C GLY A 294 27.61 -2.87 -23.47
N VAL A 295 26.71 -3.50 -24.23
CA VAL A 295 27.05 -4.53 -25.22
C VAL A 295 27.96 -3.97 -26.32
N MET A 296 27.64 -2.78 -26.84
CA MET A 296 28.47 -2.13 -27.87
C MET A 296 29.89 -1.82 -27.36
N ILE A 297 30.01 -1.27 -26.15
CA ILE A 297 31.31 -0.98 -25.53
C ILE A 297 32.08 -2.29 -25.33
N TYR A 298 31.41 -3.32 -24.80
CA TYR A 298 32.03 -4.63 -24.61
C TYR A 298 32.54 -5.19 -25.93
N GLN A 299 31.73 -5.23 -26.99
CA GLN A 299 32.17 -5.71 -28.30
C GLN A 299 33.35 -4.90 -28.86
N LYS A 300 33.33 -3.58 -28.70
CA LYS A 300 34.37 -2.69 -29.25
C LYS A 300 35.71 -2.79 -28.53
N PHE A 301 35.71 -3.05 -27.23
CA PHE A 301 36.92 -3.03 -26.40
C PHE A 301 37.36 -4.41 -25.91
N ALA A 302 36.44 -5.35 -25.68
CA ALA A 302 36.77 -6.72 -25.29
C ALA A 302 37.34 -7.54 -26.46
N SER A 303 36.96 -7.25 -27.72
CA SER A 303 37.52 -7.96 -28.88
C SER A 303 38.99 -7.63 -29.17
N LYS A 304 39.59 -6.67 -28.46
CA LYS A 304 40.98 -6.25 -28.67
C LYS A 304 41.97 -6.93 -27.72
N ASN A 305 41.50 -7.56 -26.66
CA ASN A 305 42.33 -8.11 -25.58
C ASN A 305 41.93 -9.55 -25.18
N LEU A 306 41.28 -10.30 -26.08
CA LEU A 306 41.00 -11.74 -25.93
C LEU A 306 41.65 -12.51 -27.08
#